data_AF-A0A2E7LTD6-F1
#
_entry.id   AF-A0A2E7LTD6-F1
#
_cell.length_a   1.000
_cell.length_b   1.000
_cell.length_c   1.000
_cell.angle_alpha   90.00
_cell.angle_beta   90.00
_cell.angle_gamma   90.00
#
_symmetry.space_group_name_H-M   'P 1'
#
loop_
_entity.id
_entity.type
_entity.pdbx_description
1 polymer ?
#
loop_
_entity_poly.entity_id
_entity_poly.type
_entity_poly.pdbx_seq_one_letter_code
_entity_poly.pdbx_strand_id
1 'polypeptide(L)'
;MRLKDLIVDSLKPYQHQLAEWDKDDFEIFFMGFGNLKVISASGLEFEQTFFSNATDICLALDELGFGDLDFEERDFYWMIHAEPARIHPHLLRCLKDKGNRVLKWESEEEIDCFSAEEGIDFEKVET
;
A
#
# COMPACT_ATOMS: atom_id res chain seq x y z
N MET A 1 7.95 4.39 -15.21
CA MET A 1 7.17 4.49 -13.97
C MET A 1 6.70 3.11 -13.61
N ARG A 2 7.05 2.64 -12.42
CA ARG A 2 6.64 1.37 -11.81
C ARG A 2 5.66 1.65 -10.67
N LEU A 3 4.98 0.61 -10.18
CA LEU A 3 4.10 0.76 -9.01
C LEU A 3 4.89 1.27 -7.79
N LYS A 4 6.16 0.84 -7.62
CA LYS A 4 7.03 1.39 -6.56
C LYS A 4 7.08 2.91 -6.56
N ASP A 5 7.10 3.55 -7.74
CA ASP A 5 7.28 5.00 -7.86
C ASP A 5 6.04 5.70 -7.31
N LEU A 6 4.84 5.15 -7.55
CA LEU A 6 3.60 5.64 -6.97
C LEU A 6 3.56 5.45 -5.46
N ILE A 7 4.03 4.31 -4.94
CA ILE A 7 4.09 4.04 -3.50
C ILE A 7 5.03 5.04 -2.83
N VAL A 8 6.25 5.20 -3.34
CA VAL A 8 7.23 6.16 -2.82
C VAL A 8 6.64 7.58 -2.83
N ASP A 9 6.10 8.03 -3.96
CA ASP A 9 5.54 9.39 -4.06
C ASP A 9 4.37 9.62 -3.09
N SER A 10 3.55 8.59 -2.86
CA SER A 10 2.39 8.63 -1.95
C SER A 10 2.79 8.65 -0.48
N LEU A 11 3.86 7.94 -0.12
CA LEU A 11 4.27 7.74 1.28
C LEU A 11 5.33 8.72 1.75
N LYS A 12 6.14 9.28 0.85
CA LYS A 12 7.22 10.23 1.17
C LYS A 12 6.81 11.42 2.06
N PRO A 13 5.60 12.01 1.92
CA PRO A 13 5.16 13.08 2.84
C PRO A 13 5.02 12.62 4.30
N TYR A 14 4.83 11.32 4.54
CA TYR A 14 4.58 10.72 5.85
C TYR A 14 5.81 10.04 6.44
N GLN A 15 7.00 10.24 5.84
CA GLN A 15 8.24 9.54 6.20
C GLN A 15 8.62 9.68 7.68
N HIS A 16 8.27 10.79 8.33
CA HIS A 16 8.46 10.95 9.78
C HIS A 16 7.64 9.94 10.60
N GLN A 17 6.37 9.72 10.24
CA GLN A 17 5.49 8.78 10.94
C GLN A 17 5.94 7.34 10.66
N LEU A 18 6.26 7.04 9.39
CA LEU A 18 6.74 5.73 8.97
C LEU A 18 8.06 5.33 9.65
N ALA A 19 8.87 6.29 10.11
CA ALA A 19 10.12 6.01 10.82
C ALA A 19 9.92 5.45 12.25
N GLU A 20 8.70 5.57 12.78
CA GLU A 20 8.33 5.01 14.09
C GLU A 20 7.77 3.59 13.96
N TRP A 21 7.50 3.14 12.74
CA TRP A 21 6.86 1.86 12.46
C TRP A 21 7.85 0.71 12.48
N ASP A 22 7.40 -0.41 13.01
CA ASP A 22 8.10 -1.68 12.90
C ASP A 22 7.63 -2.48 11.68
N LYS A 23 8.17 -3.69 11.55
CA LYS A 23 7.82 -4.58 10.43
C LYS A 23 6.33 -4.94 10.42
N ASP A 24 5.74 -5.21 11.58
CA ASP A 24 4.34 -5.65 11.70
C ASP A 24 3.40 -4.51 11.29
N ASP A 25 3.74 -3.26 11.62
CA ASP A 25 3.01 -2.07 11.16
C ASP A 25 2.96 -1.99 9.62
N PHE A 26 4.10 -2.18 8.96
CA PHE A 26 4.16 -2.21 7.49
C PHE A 26 3.41 -3.41 6.91
N GLU A 27 3.44 -4.56 7.57
CA GLU A 27 2.69 -5.73 7.13
C GLU A 27 1.18 -5.45 7.14
N ILE A 28 0.68 -4.84 8.21
CA ILE A 28 -0.73 -4.44 8.33
C ILE A 28 -1.09 -3.35 7.32
N PHE A 29 -0.21 -2.37 7.13
CA PHE A 29 -0.45 -1.23 6.25
C PHE A 29 -0.60 -1.64 4.77
N PHE A 30 0.22 -2.58 4.31
CA PHE A 30 0.14 -3.11 2.94
C PHE A 30 -0.79 -4.31 2.80
N MET A 31 -1.53 -4.67 3.86
CA MET A 31 -2.48 -5.76 3.82
C MET A 31 -3.52 -5.56 2.70
N GLY A 32 -3.76 -6.60 1.90
CA GLY A 32 -4.75 -6.60 0.82
C GLY A 32 -4.31 -5.85 -0.45
N PHE A 33 -3.08 -5.32 -0.51
CA PHE A 33 -2.56 -4.57 -1.67
C PHE A 33 -2.34 -5.43 -2.93
N GLY A 34 -2.47 -6.76 -2.82
CA GLY A 34 -2.29 -7.70 -3.93
C GLY A 34 -3.39 -7.79 -4.97
N ASN A 35 -4.62 -7.47 -4.57
CA ASN A 35 -5.83 -7.77 -5.35
C ASN A 35 -6.49 -6.49 -5.87
N LEU A 36 -5.68 -5.56 -6.37
CA LEU A 36 -6.12 -4.26 -6.84
C LEU A 36 -5.49 -3.82 -8.15
N LYS A 37 -6.16 -2.87 -8.79
CA LYS A 37 -5.67 -2.14 -9.96
C LYS A 37 -5.42 -0.69 -9.54
N VAL A 38 -4.22 -0.18 -9.80
CA VAL A 38 -3.90 1.24 -9.61
C VAL A 38 -3.82 1.92 -10.97
N ILE A 39 -4.55 3.02 -11.13
CA ILE A 39 -4.45 3.90 -12.30
C ILE A 39 -3.81 5.20 -11.83
N SER A 40 -2.65 5.55 -12.36
CA SER A 40 -1.97 6.79 -11.99
C SER A 40 -2.78 8.02 -12.40
N ALA A 41 -2.46 9.18 -11.83
CA ALA A 41 -3.00 10.46 -12.27
C ALA A 41 -2.77 10.76 -13.78
N SER A 42 -1.73 10.15 -14.37
CA SER A 42 -1.44 10.26 -15.81
C SER A 42 -2.18 9.22 -16.67
N GLY A 43 -3.03 8.38 -16.07
CA GLY A 43 -3.76 7.31 -16.75
C GLY A 43 -2.96 6.03 -17.01
N LEU A 44 -1.78 5.86 -16.37
CA LEU A 44 -1.01 4.61 -16.50
C LEU A 44 -1.61 3.56 -15.56
N GLU A 45 -1.94 2.41 -16.11
CA GLU A 45 -2.53 1.32 -15.36
C GLU A 45 -1.47 0.32 -14.90
N PHE A 46 -1.58 -0.07 -13.62
CA PHE A 46 -0.75 -1.09 -12.99
C PHE A 46 -1.65 -2.28 -12.64
N GLU A 47 -1.61 -3.28 -13.51
CA GLU A 47 -2.22 -4.60 -13.30
C GLU A 47 -1.08 -5.59 -13.05
N GLN A 48 -0.71 -5.71 -11.78
CA GLN A 48 0.46 -6.47 -11.36
C GLN A 48 0.05 -7.78 -10.70
N THR A 49 0.81 -8.84 -10.96
CA THR A 49 0.67 -10.11 -10.28
C THR A 49 1.18 -10.00 -8.84
N PHE A 50 0.82 -11.00 -8.01
CA PHE A 50 1.32 -11.18 -6.63
C PHE A 50 2.81 -10.85 -6.49
N PHE A 51 3.65 -11.48 -7.30
CA PHE A 51 5.10 -11.34 -7.20
C PHE A 51 5.59 -9.93 -7.56
N SER A 52 4.98 -9.30 -8.57
CA SER A 52 5.35 -7.93 -8.94
C SER A 52 4.92 -6.91 -7.89
N ASN A 53 3.74 -7.07 -7.27
CA ASN A 53 3.30 -6.20 -6.17
C ASN A 53 4.24 -6.30 -4.96
N ALA A 54 4.57 -7.52 -4.53
CA ALA A 54 5.53 -7.75 -3.44
C ALA A 54 6.88 -7.08 -3.74
N THR A 55 7.41 -7.31 -4.95
CA THR A 55 8.67 -6.71 -5.39
C THR A 55 8.61 -5.18 -5.38
N ASP A 56 7.52 -4.58 -5.89
CA ASP A 56 7.38 -3.13 -5.94
C ASP A 56 7.20 -2.51 -4.54
N ILE A 57 6.57 -3.22 -3.58
CA ILE A 57 6.53 -2.82 -2.16
C ILE A 57 7.95 -2.84 -1.58
N CYS A 58 8.73 -3.91 -1.75
CA CYS A 58 10.10 -3.98 -1.22
C CYS A 58 10.97 -2.84 -1.75
N LEU A 59 10.91 -2.61 -3.07
CA LEU A 59 11.70 -1.56 -3.70
C LEU A 59 11.28 -0.17 -3.22
N ALA A 60 9.99 0.03 -2.92
CA ALA A 60 9.51 1.29 -2.35
C ALA A 60 9.99 1.47 -0.91
N LEU A 61 9.93 0.43 -0.08
CA LEU A 61 10.40 0.47 1.31
C LEU A 61 11.91 0.71 1.37
N ASP A 62 12.70 0.04 0.54
CA ASP A 62 14.14 0.28 0.40
C ASP A 62 14.43 1.74 0.04
N GLU A 63 13.73 2.29 -0.97
CA GLU A 63 13.90 3.69 -1.39
C GLU A 63 13.46 4.71 -0.32
N LEU A 64 12.51 4.33 0.53
CA LEU A 64 12.06 5.15 1.68
C LEU A 64 12.98 5.02 2.91
N GLY A 65 14.00 4.16 2.85
CA GLY A 65 14.97 3.95 3.94
C GLY A 65 14.60 2.84 4.93
N PHE A 66 13.67 1.96 4.55
CA PHE A 66 13.16 0.85 5.35
C PHE A 66 13.63 -0.52 4.82
N GLY A 67 14.71 -0.55 4.03
CA GLY A 67 15.27 -1.78 3.43
C GLY A 67 15.89 -2.75 4.43
N ASP A 68 16.20 -2.29 5.65
CA ASP A 68 16.74 -3.13 6.74
C ASP A 68 15.65 -3.96 7.45
N LEU A 69 14.36 -3.77 7.08
CA LEU A 69 13.28 -4.62 7.54
C LEU A 69 13.43 -5.99 6.85
N ASP A 70 13.79 -7.01 7.64
CA ASP A 70 14.06 -8.37 7.17
C ASP A 70 12.76 -9.10 6.76
N PHE A 71 12.19 -8.70 5.62
CA PHE A 71 11.00 -9.33 5.04
C PHE A 71 11.35 -10.67 4.37
N GLU A 72 10.73 -11.74 4.85
CA GLU A 72 10.80 -13.07 4.27
C GLU A 72 9.64 -13.29 3.26
N GLU A 73 9.76 -14.28 2.40
CA GLU A 73 8.72 -14.65 1.42
C GLU A 73 7.34 -14.91 2.07
N ARG A 74 7.32 -15.45 3.29
CA ARG A 74 6.08 -15.71 4.03
C ARG A 74 5.36 -14.42 4.44
N ASP A 75 6.10 -13.35 4.68
CA ASP A 75 5.54 -12.08 5.18
C ASP A 75 4.76 -11.42 4.05
N PHE A 76 5.28 -11.48 2.81
CA PHE A 76 4.55 -11.07 1.61
C PHE A 76 3.34 -11.94 1.33
N TYR A 77 3.38 -13.23 1.65
CA TYR A 77 2.18 -14.05 1.57
C TYR A 77 1.09 -13.51 2.50
N TRP A 78 1.39 -13.13 3.74
CA TRP A 78 0.40 -12.55 4.65
C TRP A 78 -0.06 -11.14 4.25
N MET A 79 0.86 -10.24 3.91
CA MET A 79 0.55 -8.88 3.45
C MET A 79 -0.38 -8.86 2.23
N ILE A 80 -0.28 -9.86 1.35
CA ILE A 80 -0.91 -9.80 0.03
C ILE A 80 -2.08 -10.80 -0.06
N HIS A 81 -2.09 -11.85 0.77
CA HIS A 81 -3.09 -12.93 0.78
C HIS A 81 -4.08 -12.85 1.98
N ALA A 82 -3.84 -12.00 2.98
CA ALA A 82 -4.82 -11.75 4.05
C ALA A 82 -5.97 -10.86 3.54
N GLU A 83 -7.14 -11.49 3.42
CA GLU A 83 -8.42 -10.94 2.95
C GLU A 83 -8.46 -10.33 1.53
N PRO A 84 -9.10 -11.00 0.55
CA PRO A 84 -9.42 -10.34 -0.71
C PRO A 84 -10.34 -9.14 -0.46
N ALA A 85 -9.90 -7.95 -0.94
CA ALA A 85 -10.65 -6.70 -1.05
C ALA A 85 -10.67 -5.73 0.15
N ARG A 86 -9.67 -5.71 1.04
CA ARG A 86 -9.60 -4.69 2.10
C ARG A 86 -8.21 -4.07 2.21
N ILE A 87 -7.98 -2.96 1.52
CA ILE A 87 -6.76 -2.16 1.66
C ILE A 87 -6.83 -1.32 2.94
N HIS A 88 -5.69 -1.06 3.60
CA HIS A 88 -5.67 -0.14 4.73
C HIS A 88 -6.15 1.26 4.30
N PRO A 89 -7.11 1.89 5.02
CA PRO A 89 -7.71 3.17 4.59
C PRO A 89 -6.69 4.30 4.43
N HIS A 90 -5.64 4.30 5.25
CA HIS A 90 -4.58 5.30 5.12
C HIS A 90 -3.70 5.10 3.88
N LEU A 91 -3.39 3.85 3.49
CA LEU A 91 -2.66 3.59 2.24
C LEU A 91 -3.51 4.02 1.04
N LEU A 92 -4.81 3.70 1.06
CA LEU A 92 -5.75 4.16 0.04
C LEU A 92 -5.79 5.69 -0.06
N ARG A 93 -5.86 6.39 1.08
CA ARG A 93 -5.83 7.85 1.13
C ARG A 93 -4.54 8.40 0.52
N CYS A 94 -3.37 7.89 0.93
CA CYS A 94 -2.08 8.32 0.42
C CYS A 94 -2.01 8.21 -1.12
N LEU A 95 -2.51 7.10 -1.67
CA LEU A 95 -2.57 6.90 -3.13
C LEU A 95 -3.55 7.86 -3.80
N LYS A 96 -4.76 8.03 -3.25
CA LYS A 96 -5.80 8.93 -3.79
C LYS A 96 -5.39 10.40 -3.73
N ASP A 97 -4.67 10.84 -2.69
CA ASP A 97 -4.17 12.21 -2.53
C ASP A 97 -3.20 12.62 -3.64
N LYS A 98 -2.57 11.65 -4.32
CA LYS A 98 -1.72 11.87 -5.50
C LYS A 98 -2.50 11.86 -6.82
N GLY A 99 -3.82 11.77 -6.77
CA GLY A 99 -4.70 11.69 -7.94
C GLY A 99 -4.78 10.30 -8.56
N ASN A 100 -4.31 9.26 -7.87
CA ASN A 100 -4.41 7.88 -8.35
C ASN A 100 -5.82 7.33 -8.08
N ARG A 101 -6.30 6.45 -8.96
CA ARG A 101 -7.51 5.64 -8.74
C ARG A 101 -7.08 4.24 -8.31
N VAL A 102 -7.74 3.70 -7.29
CA VAL A 102 -7.50 2.34 -6.80
C VAL A 102 -8.81 1.58 -6.90
N LEU A 103 -8.80 0.49 -7.66
CA LEU A 103 -9.97 -0.32 -8.02
C LEU A 103 -9.75 -1.77 -7.63
N LYS A 104 -10.83 -2.54 -7.51
CA LYS A 104 -10.75 -4.00 -7.41
C LYS A 104 -10.09 -4.59 -8.66
N TRP A 105 -9.30 -5.64 -8.50
CA TRP A 105 -8.67 -6.33 -9.63
C TRP A 105 -9.73 -6.91 -10.59
N GLU A 106 -9.51 -6.77 -11.90
CA GLU A 106 -10.46 -7.13 -12.97
C GLU A 106 -11.86 -6.50 -12.84
N SER A 107 -11.97 -5.34 -12.18
CA SER A 107 -13.24 -4.63 -11.98
C SER A 107 -13.06 -3.12 -12.12
N GLU A 108 -14.17 -2.43 -12.41
CA GLU A 108 -14.24 -0.97 -12.38
C GLU A 108 -14.72 -0.41 -11.03
N GLU A 109 -15.00 -1.30 -10.07
CA GLU A 109 -15.46 -0.93 -8.72
C GLU A 109 -14.32 -0.40 -7.84
N GLU A 110 -14.64 0.55 -6.96
CA GLU A 110 -13.73 0.96 -5.89
C GLU A 110 -13.46 -0.19 -4.90
N ILE A 111 -12.26 -0.18 -4.32
CA ILE A 111 -11.87 -1.16 -3.29
C ILE A 111 -12.51 -0.81 -1.94
N ASP A 112 -12.88 -1.85 -1.18
CA ASP A 112 -13.35 -1.69 0.19
C ASP A 112 -12.14 -1.50 1.15
N CYS A 113 -12.37 -0.89 2.32
CA CYS A 113 -11.37 -0.80 3.39
C CYS A 113 -11.74 -1.75 4.53
N PHE A 114 -10.76 -2.30 5.25
CA PHE A 114 -11.04 -2.93 6.54
C PHE A 114 -11.18 -1.85 7.60
N SER A 115 -12.23 -1.95 8.43
CA SER A 115 -12.25 -1.28 9.73
C SER A 115 -11.43 -2.14 10.69
N ALA A 116 -10.14 -1.88 10.79
CA ALA A 116 -9.44 -2.31 11.99
C ALA A 116 -10.08 -1.54 13.15
N GLU A 117 -10.77 -2.24 14.03
CA GLU A 117 -11.05 -1.72 15.37
C GLU A 117 -9.67 -1.47 16.00
N GLU A 118 -9.24 -0.21 15.97
CA GLU A 118 -8.04 0.36 16.60
C GLU A 118 -6.67 0.10 15.93
N GLY A 119 -6.25 1.05 15.07
CA GLY A 119 -4.88 1.60 15.06
C GLY A 119 -3.99 1.45 13.80
N ILE A 120 -3.88 2.53 13.01
CA ILE A 120 -2.63 3.07 12.41
C ILE A 120 -2.82 4.59 12.43
N ASP A 121 -2.13 5.37 13.28
CA ASP A 121 -2.51 6.78 13.51
C ASP A 121 -1.74 7.78 12.62
N PHE A 122 -2.45 8.43 11.70
CA PHE A 122 -1.97 9.55 10.87
C PHE A 122 -2.35 10.93 11.47
N GLU A 123 -2.72 10.97 12.75
CA GLU A 123 -3.31 12.05 13.55
C GLU A 123 -4.26 13.00 12.80
N LYS A 124 -5.56 12.82 13.08
CA LYS A 124 -6.72 13.64 12.68
C LYS A 124 -7.28 13.35 11.29
N VAL A 125 -8.17 12.36 11.26
CA VAL A 125 -9.35 12.45 10.40
C VAL A 125 -10.28 13.50 11.02
N GLU A 126 -10.08 14.78 10.69
CA GLU A 126 -11.18 15.75 10.83
C GLU A 126 -12.09 15.58 9.60
N THR A 127 -13.32 15.14 9.90
CA THR A 127 -14.50 15.16 9.01
C THR A 127 -14.85 16.57 8.57
#